data_AF-A0A918XE52-F1
#
_entry.id   AF-A0A918XE52-F1
#
_cell.length_a   1.000
_cell.length_b   1.000
_cell.length_c   1.000
_cell.angle_alpha   90.00
_cell.angle_beta   90.00
_cell.angle_gamma   90.00
#
_symmetry.space_group_name_H-M   'P 1'
#
loop_
_entity.id
_entity.type
_entity.pdbx_description
1 polymer ?
#
loop_
_entity_poly.entity_id
_entity_poly.type
_entity_poly.pdbx_seq_one_letter_code
_entity_poly.pdbx_strand_id
1 'polypeptide(L)' 'MIWEQIIDFLKDISEIFFTTFVQMLSVFSLGTGAAAIACWVYDAPMSLSLVGGILALGVFLGVYWFLGEW' A
#
# COMPACT_ATOMS: atom_id res chain seq x y z
N MET A 1 34.55 -8.24 -7.98
CA MET A 1 34.20 -9.37 -7.08
C MET A 1 33.28 -8.96 -5.91
N ILE A 2 33.72 -8.28 -4.84
CA ILE A 2 32.82 -7.92 -3.71
C ILE A 2 31.83 -6.79 -4.05
N TRP A 3 32.26 -5.82 -4.85
CA TRP A 3 31.44 -4.66 -5.20
C TRP A 3 30.24 -5.00 -6.10
N GLU A 4 30.38 -5.97 -6.99
CA GLU A 4 29.30 -6.40 -7.88
C GLU A 4 28.18 -7.11 -7.11
N GLN A 5 28.53 -7.99 -6.15
CA GLN A 5 27.55 -8.65 -5.27
C GLN A 5 26.74 -7.65 -4.44
N ILE A 6 27.38 -6.59 -3.91
CA ILE A 6 26.68 -5.57 -3.13
C ILE A 6 25.67 -4.81 -3.98
N ILE A 7 26.03 -4.51 -5.24
CA ILE A 7 25.14 -3.80 -6.18
C ILE A 7 23.95 -4.68 -6.56
N ASP A 8 24.18 -5.96 -6.87
CA ASP A 8 23.09 -6.90 -7.17
C ASP A 8 22.15 -7.08 -5.97
N PHE A 9 22.70 -7.16 -4.75
CA PHE A 9 21.90 -7.26 -3.52
C PHE A 9 21.07 -5.99 -3.24
N LEU A 10 21.64 -4.80 -3.49
CA LEU A 10 20.90 -3.54 -3.38
C LEU A 10 19.75 -3.46 -4.37
N LYS A 11 19.98 -3.94 -5.60
CA LYS A 11 19.00 -3.90 -6.68
C LYS A 11 17.84 -4.84 -6.40
N ASP A 12 18.12 -6.04 -5.91
CA ASP A 12 17.12 -7.04 -5.52
C ASP A 12 16.22 -6.51 -4.37
N ILE A 13 16.83 -5.94 -3.32
CA ILE A 13 16.09 -5.29 -2.23
C ILE A 13 15.25 -4.12 -2.75
N SER A 14 15.82 -3.29 -3.62
CA SER A 14 15.12 -2.15 -4.21
C SER A 14 13.90 -2.58 -5.01
N GLU A 15 13.99 -3.69 -5.76
CA GLU A 15 12.90 -4.22 -6.57
C GLU A 15 11.78 -4.81 -5.72
N ILE A 16 12.13 -5.58 -4.68
CA ILE A 16 11.16 -6.11 -3.70
C ILE A 16 10.46 -4.96 -2.96
N PHE A 17 11.23 -3.94 -2.56
CA PHE A 17 10.67 -2.77 -1.90
C PHE A 17 9.74 -2.00 -2.83
N PHE A 18 10.14 -1.73 -4.08
CA PHE A 18 9.31 -0.98 -5.03
C PHE A 18 8.01 -1.70 -5.37
N THR A 19 8.07 -3.01 -5.63
CA THR A 19 6.88 -3.81 -5.96
C THR A 19 5.87 -3.80 -4.82
N THR A 20 6.34 -4.05 -3.59
CA THR A 20 5.49 -4.01 -2.39
C THR A 20 4.95 -2.62 -2.10
N PHE A 21 5.79 -1.58 -2.26
CA PHE A 21 5.40 -0.19 -2.05
C PHE A 21 4.34 0.27 -3.05
N VAL A 22 4.49 -0.10 -4.33
CA VAL A 22 3.50 0.21 -5.38
C VAL A 22 2.19 -0.52 -5.11
N GLN A 23 2.22 -1.77 -4.65
CA GLN A 23 1.01 -2.49 -4.24
C GLN A 23 0.29 -1.77 -3.09
N MET A 24 1.00 -1.38 -2.03
CA MET A 24 0.41 -0.59 -0.94
C MET A 24 -0.18 0.73 -1.43
N LEU A 25 0.54 1.47 -2.27
CA LEU A 25 0.05 2.71 -2.85
C LEU A 25 -1.23 2.50 -3.65
N SER A 26 -1.31 1.44 -4.45
CA SER A 26 -2.51 1.14 -5.24
C SER A 26 -3.73 0.87 -4.35
N VAL A 27 -3.56 0.08 -3.28
CA VAL A 27 -4.63 -0.22 -2.34
C VAL A 27 -5.05 1.02 -1.54
N PHE A 28 -4.08 1.82 -1.10
CA PHE A 28 -4.34 3.09 -0.43
C PHE A 28 -5.12 4.06 -1.34
N SER A 29 -4.74 4.14 -2.61
CA SER A 29 -5.39 5.00 -3.60
C SER A 29 -6.83 4.56 -3.87
N LEU A 30 -7.07 3.25 -3.96
CA LEU A 30 -8.42 2.70 -4.14
C LEU A 30 -9.29 2.93 -2.89
N GLY A 31 -8.75 2.70 -1.69
CA GLY A 31 -9.46 2.94 -0.43
C GLY A 31 -9.79 4.41 -0.21
N THR A 32 -8.83 5.29 -0.48
CA THR A 32 -8.99 6.75 -0.41
C THR A 32 -9.99 7.23 -1.46
N GLY A 33 -9.84 6.79 -2.72
CA GLY A 33 -10.75 7.13 -3.81
C GLY A 33 -12.19 6.71 -3.53
N ALA A 34 -12.42 5.49 -3.06
CA ALA A 34 -13.74 5.01 -2.67
C ALA A 34 -14.33 5.84 -1.52
N ALA A 35 -13.52 6.15 -0.51
CA ALA A 35 -13.95 6.99 0.61
C ALA A 35 -14.16 8.45 0.22
N ALA A 36 -13.46 8.98 -0.79
CA ALA A 36 -13.67 10.32 -1.33
C ALA A 36 -15.02 10.41 -2.04
N ILE A 37 -15.37 9.41 -2.84
CA ILE A 37 -16.69 9.33 -3.48
C ILE A 37 -17.79 9.26 -2.41
N ALA A 38 -17.60 8.43 -1.37
CA ALA A 38 -18.53 8.37 -0.25
C ALA A 38 -18.66 9.72 0.47
N CYS A 39 -17.54 10.39 0.78
CA CYS A 39 -17.57 11.71 1.41
C CYS A 39 -18.29 12.75 0.56
N TRP A 40 -18.18 12.66 -0.77
CA TRP A 40 -18.89 13.56 -1.68
C TRP A 40 -20.41 13.31 -1.69
N VAL A 41 -20.84 12.05 -1.64
CA VAL A 41 -22.27 11.69 -1.60
C VAL A 41 -22.94 12.09 -0.28
N TYR A 42 -22.21 11.96 0.83
CA TYR A 42 -22.73 12.25 2.18
C TYR A 42 -22.43 13.68 2.66
N ASP A 43 -21.92 14.56 1.79
CA ASP A 43 -21.51 15.95 2.12
C ASP A 43 -20.58 16.02 3.34
N ALA A 44 -19.71 15.02 3.49
CA ALA A 44 -18.77 14.87 4.59
C ALA A 44 -17.42 15.50 4.26
N PRO A 45 -16.62 15.93 5.25
CA PRO A 45 -15.32 16.52 5.00
C PRO A 45 -14.39 15.53 4.29
N MET A 46 -13.83 15.96 3.15
CA MET A 46 -12.88 15.18 2.33
C MET A 46 -11.66 14.65 3.11
N SER A 47 -11.33 15.23 4.26
CA SER A 47 -10.28 14.70 5.13
C SER A 47 -10.58 13.29 5.66
N LEU A 48 -11.86 12.89 5.75
CA LEU A 48 -12.26 11.54 6.15
C LEU A 48 -11.93 10.47 5.09
N SER A 49 -11.73 10.87 3.83
CA SER A 49 -11.28 9.97 2.77
C SER A 49 -9.92 9.33 3.09
N LEU A 50 -9.05 10.06 3.79
CA LEU A 50 -7.74 9.56 4.24
C LEU A 50 -7.87 8.39 5.23
N VAL A 51 -8.92 8.41 6.06
CA VAL A 51 -9.23 7.32 6.99
C VAL A 51 -9.60 6.05 6.23
N GLY A 52 -10.34 6.19 5.12
CA GLY A 52 -10.65 5.07 4.23
C GLY A 52 -9.41 4.43 3.59
N GLY A 53 -8.43 5.25 3.20
CA GLY A 53 -7.13 4.77 2.73
C GLY A 53 -6.35 4.00 3.80
N ILE A 54 -6.26 4.54 5.02
CA ILE A 54 -5.57 3.90 6.15
C ILE A 54 -6.25 2.58 6.54
N LEU A 55 -7.59 2.55 6.54
CA LEU A 55 -8.37 1.32 6.77
C LEU A 55 -8.08 0.27 5.69
N ALA A 56 -8.05 0.66 4.41
CA ALA A 56 -7.74 -0.26 3.31
C ALA A 56 -6.33 -0.84 3.43
N LEU A 57 -5.34 -0.03 3.84
CA LEU A 57 -3.99 -0.51 4.14
C LEU A 57 -3.97 -1.49 5.31
N GLY A 58 -4.71 -1.21 6.40
CA GLY A 58 -4.80 -2.10 7.56
C GLY A 58 -5.43 -3.46 7.21
N VAL A 59 -6.48 -3.45 6.39
CA VAL A 59 -7.09 -4.69 5.88
C VAL A 59 -6.13 -5.45 4.97
N PHE A 60 -5.48 -4.75 4.03
CA PHE A 60 -4.51 -5.38 3.14
C PHE A 60 -3.34 -6.01 3.90
N LEU A 61 -2.81 -5.33 4.92
CA LEU A 61 -1.75 -5.87 5.76
C LEU A 61 -2.23 -7.10 6.57
N GLY A 62 -3.45 -7.05 7.12
CA GLY A 62 -4.04 -8.18 7.84
C GLY A 62 -4.31 -9.38 6.93
N VAL A 63 -4.78 -9.14 5.70
CA VAL A 63 -5.00 -10.18 4.69
C VAL A 63 -3.66 -10.76 4.21
N TYR A 64 -2.66 -9.91 3.97
CA TYR A 64 -1.32 -10.35 3.58
C TYR A 64 -0.68 -11.22 4.65
N TRP A 65 -0.80 -10.82 5.92
CA TRP A 65 -0.33 -11.60 7.05
C TRP A 65 -1.07 -12.94 7.16
N PHE A 66 -2.40 -12.93 7.05
CA PHE A 66 -3.21 -14.15 7.09
C PHE A 66 -2.95 -15.12 5.94
N LEU A 67 -2.67 -14.61 4.74
CA LEU A 67 -2.38 -15.44 3.55
C LEU A 67 -0.91 -15.91 3.46
N GLY A 68 0.01 -15.25 4.18
CA GLY A 68 1.42 -15.64 4.23
C GLY A 68 1.75 -16.75 5.24
N GLU A 69 0.79 -17.14 6.08
CA GLU A 69 0.98 -18.08 7.20
C GLU A 69 0.52 -19.53 6.89
N TRP A 70 0.48 -19.92 5.61
CA TRP A 70 0.15 -21.29 5.15
C TRP A 70 1.14 -21.83 4.12
#